data_AF-A0A7S4FXR7-F1
#
_entry.id   AF-A0A7S4FXR7-F1
#
_cell.length_a   1.000
_cell.length_b   1.000
_cell.length_c   1.000
_cell.angle_alpha   90.00
_cell.angle_beta   90.00
_cell.angle_gamma   90.00
#
_symmetry.space_group_name_H-M   'P 1'
#
loop_
_entity.id
_entity.type
_entity.pdbx_description
1 polymer ?
#
loop_
_entity_poly.entity_id
_entity_poly.type
_entity_poly.pdbx_seq_one_letter_code
_entity_poly.pdbx_strand_id
1 'polypeptide(L)'
;LAYRRAFGRSAATYESTSTRHFRHGRTETTRSLSSAARDFVTAMTAGAPPETQHKALRAAMEQHVRYFRAASQGRGADRHLLGLQRLLRPGERADLFDDPMFEESRTWR
;
A
#
# COMPACT_ATOMS: atom_id res chain seq x y z
N LEU A 1 0.68 12.93 -3.16
CA LEU A 1 0.45 14.39 -3.16
C LEU A 1 -0.37 14.85 -4.36
N ALA A 2 0.07 14.62 -5.60
CA ALA A 2 -0.65 15.02 -6.81
C ALA A 2 -2.12 14.55 -6.82
N TYR A 3 -2.36 13.25 -6.56
CA TYR A 3 -3.72 12.69 -6.47
C TYR A 3 -4.60 13.43 -5.46
N ARG A 4 -4.07 13.75 -4.27
CA ARG A 4 -4.79 14.50 -3.24
C ARG A 4 -5.16 15.91 -3.72
N ARG A 5 -4.26 16.59 -4.43
CA ARG A 5 -4.53 17.94 -4.98
C ARG A 5 -5.59 17.91 -6.08
N ALA A 6 -5.60 16.88 -6.91
CA ALA A 6 -6.56 16.75 -8.01
C ALA A 6 -7.96 16.34 -7.54
N PHE A 7 -8.06 15.44 -6.55
CA PHE A 7 -9.32 14.79 -6.19
C PHE A 7 -9.80 15.04 -4.76
N GLY A 8 -9.07 15.83 -3.96
CA GLY A 8 -9.41 16.13 -2.55
C GLY A 8 -9.26 14.96 -1.57
N ARG A 9 -9.04 13.73 -2.07
CA ARG A 9 -8.94 12.50 -1.26
C ARG A 9 -7.67 11.71 -1.56
N SER A 10 -7.39 10.71 -0.73
CA SER A 10 -6.39 9.67 -1.02
C SER A 10 -7.12 8.40 -1.49
N ALA A 11 -6.43 7.55 -2.26
CA ALA A 11 -6.98 6.29 -2.74
C ALA A 11 -5.98 5.14 -2.56
N ALA A 12 -6.47 3.90 -2.48
CA ALA A 12 -5.61 2.73 -2.50
C ALA A 12 -4.74 2.76 -3.76
N THR A 13 -3.43 2.57 -3.60
CA THR A 13 -2.45 2.69 -4.69
C THR A 13 -1.62 1.42 -4.78
N TYR A 14 -1.57 0.85 -5.98
CA TYR A 14 -0.75 -0.30 -6.34
C TYR A 14 0.59 0.14 -6.91
N GLU A 15 1.65 -0.45 -6.41
CA GLU A 15 2.97 -0.38 -7.02
C GLU A 15 3.56 -1.77 -7.16
N SER A 16 4.00 -2.11 -8.37
CA SER A 16 4.58 -3.42 -8.67
C SER A 16 5.96 -3.56 -8.03
N THR A 17 6.11 -4.54 -7.14
CA THR A 17 7.40 -4.85 -6.49
C THR A 17 7.91 -6.17 -7.01
N SER A 18 9.10 -6.18 -7.63
CA SER A 18 9.66 -7.43 -8.16
C SER A 18 10.05 -8.39 -7.04
N THR A 19 9.65 -9.65 -7.17
CA THR A 19 10.07 -10.76 -6.30
C THR A 19 11.03 -11.71 -7.02
N ARG A 20 11.72 -11.24 -8.08
CA ARG A 20 12.62 -12.05 -8.94
C ARG A 20 13.77 -12.76 -8.22
N HIS A 21 14.03 -12.40 -6.96
CA HIS A 21 15.00 -13.09 -6.11
C HIS A 21 14.54 -14.53 -5.80
N PHE A 22 13.23 -14.78 -5.80
CA PHE A 22 12.66 -16.12 -5.61
C PHE A 22 12.51 -16.86 -6.94
N ARG A 23 12.63 -18.20 -6.90
CA ARG A 23 12.35 -19.06 -8.06
C ARG A 23 10.91 -18.84 -8.53
N HIS A 24 10.72 -18.59 -9.83
CA HIS A 24 9.44 -18.20 -10.45
C HIS A 24 8.82 -16.91 -9.91
N GLY A 25 9.59 -16.07 -9.20
CA GLY A 25 9.15 -14.79 -8.69
C GLY A 25 8.67 -13.86 -9.80
N ARG A 26 7.49 -13.26 -9.58
CA ARG A 26 6.91 -12.23 -10.44
C ARG A 26 6.87 -10.93 -9.64
N THR A 27 5.74 -10.66 -9.02
CA THR A 27 5.51 -9.41 -8.30
C THR A 27 4.80 -9.64 -6.97
N GLU A 28 5.10 -8.77 -6.02
CA GLU A 28 4.29 -8.43 -4.84
C GLU A 28 3.78 -6.98 -5.01
N THR A 29 2.83 -6.57 -4.19
CA THR A 29 2.29 -5.21 -4.16
C THR A 29 3.00 -4.38 -3.09
N THR A 30 3.58 -3.25 -3.49
CA THR A 30 3.86 -2.14 -2.57
C THR A 30 2.65 -1.24 -2.50
N ARG A 31 2.12 -1.01 -1.29
CA ARG A 31 1.00 -0.09 -1.05
C ARG A 31 1.54 1.30 -0.74
N SER A 32 1.69 2.15 -1.76
CA SER A 32 2.38 3.44 -1.63
C SER A 32 1.58 4.45 -0.78
N LEU A 33 0.26 4.27 -0.63
CA LEU A 33 -0.53 5.00 0.37
C LEU A 33 -0.36 4.37 1.76
N SER A 34 0.63 4.86 2.49
CA SER A 34 0.84 4.56 3.90
C SER A 34 0.29 5.65 4.83
N SER A 35 0.30 5.39 6.15
CA SER A 35 0.02 6.43 7.16
C SER A 35 0.99 7.60 7.04
N ALA A 36 2.31 7.36 7.00
CA ALA A 36 3.28 8.45 6.85
C ALA A 36 3.14 9.20 5.52
N ALA A 37 2.79 8.50 4.43
CA ALA A 37 2.49 9.17 3.15
C ALA A 37 1.25 10.07 3.25
N ARG A 38 0.22 9.65 4.01
CA ARG A 38 -0.95 10.48 4.30
C ARG A 38 -0.56 11.69 5.12
N ASP A 39 0.25 11.53 6.16
CA ASP A 39 0.69 12.64 7.03
C ASP A 39 1.51 13.68 6.26
N PHE A 40 2.43 13.22 5.41
CA PHE A 40 3.16 14.08 4.47
C PHE A 40 2.21 14.84 3.55
N VAL A 41 1.28 14.14 2.92
CA VAL A 41 0.32 14.77 2.00
C VAL A 41 -0.54 15.80 2.73
N THR A 42 -1.02 15.49 3.94
CA THR A 42 -1.78 16.41 4.78
C THR A 42 -0.97 17.66 5.12
N ALA A 43 0.27 17.50 5.59
CA ALA A 43 1.16 18.63 5.91
C ALA A 43 1.40 19.54 4.70
N MET A 44 1.61 18.95 3.52
CA MET A 44 1.77 19.69 2.27
C MET A 44 0.50 20.43 1.83
N THR A 45 -0.69 19.84 2.02
CA THR A 45 -1.95 20.47 1.62
C THR A 45 -2.47 21.50 2.62
N ALA A 46 -2.09 21.37 3.89
CA ALA A 46 -2.44 22.32 4.95
C ALA A 46 -1.51 23.54 5.00
N GLY A 47 -0.44 23.58 4.19
CA GLY A 47 0.53 24.67 4.22
C GLY A 47 1.33 24.73 5.52
N ALA A 48 1.65 23.58 6.12
CA ALA A 48 2.45 23.51 7.35
C ALA A 48 3.84 24.17 7.17
N PRO A 49 4.54 24.55 8.26
CA PRO A 49 5.90 25.09 8.16
C PRO A 49 6.85 24.17 7.36
N PRO A 50 7.82 24.73 6.61
CA PRO A 50 8.74 23.95 5.77
C PRO A 50 9.43 22.79 6.50
N GLU A 51 9.81 23.00 7.76
CA GLU A 51 10.47 22.01 8.62
C GLU A 51 9.54 20.83 8.93
N THR A 52 8.26 21.10 9.17
CA THR A 52 7.23 20.07 9.38
C THR A 52 6.99 19.28 8.09
N GLN A 53 6.88 19.96 6.95
CA GLN A 53 6.72 19.31 5.65
C GLN A 53 7.92 18.41 5.34
N HIS A 54 9.14 18.91 5.59
CA HIS A 54 10.38 18.16 5.36
C HIS A 54 10.44 16.91 6.24
N LYS A 55 10.17 17.05 7.54
CA LYS A 55 10.15 15.91 8.47
C LYS A 55 9.14 14.85 8.05
N ALA A 56 7.93 15.26 7.66
CA ALA A 56 6.88 14.33 7.21
C ALA A 56 7.27 13.65 5.88
N LEU A 57 7.87 14.37 4.95
CA LEU A 57 8.40 13.81 3.70
C LEU A 57 9.44 12.73 3.97
N ARG A 58 10.42 13.00 4.85
CA ARG A 58 11.46 12.04 5.24
C ARG A 58 10.85 10.76 5.82
N ALA A 59 9.90 10.90 6.75
CA ALA A 59 9.21 9.76 7.34
C ALA A 59 8.42 8.94 6.28
N ALA A 60 7.74 9.60 5.36
CA ALA A 60 7.01 8.94 4.27
C ALA A 60 7.95 8.13 3.35
N MET A 61 9.09 8.72 2.97
CA MET A 61 10.11 8.06 2.15
C MET A 61 10.72 6.86 2.85
N GLU A 62 11.11 7.00 4.12
CA GLU A 62 11.69 5.92 4.91
C GLU A 62 10.71 4.75 5.08
N GLN A 63 9.45 5.03 5.40
CA GLN A 63 8.42 3.99 5.47
C GLN A 63 8.19 3.29 4.12
N HIS A 64 8.14 4.06 3.03
CA HIS A 64 7.95 3.50 1.69
C HIS A 64 9.10 2.57 1.29
N VAL A 65 10.35 3.00 1.44
CA VAL A 65 11.54 2.17 1.15
C VAL A 65 11.57 0.93 2.03
N ARG A 66 11.21 1.05 3.32
CA ARG A 66 11.12 -0.10 4.23
C ARG A 66 10.10 -1.13 3.74
N TYR A 67 8.90 -0.68 3.35
CA TYR A 67 7.86 -1.58 2.86
C TYR A 67 8.24 -2.21 1.51
N PHE A 68 8.76 -1.41 0.56
CA PHE A 68 9.24 -1.91 -0.72
C PHE A 68 10.28 -3.03 -0.57
N ARG A 69 11.26 -2.84 0.33
CA ARG A 69 12.27 -3.88 0.63
C ARG A 69 11.66 -5.13 1.25
N ALA A 70 10.68 -4.98 2.16
CA ALA A 70 9.97 -6.12 2.73
C ALA A 70 9.18 -6.88 1.65
N ALA A 71 8.43 -6.17 0.82
CA ALA A 71 7.65 -6.75 -0.27
C ALA A 71 8.53 -7.47 -1.31
N SER A 72 9.69 -6.92 -1.67
CA SER A 72 10.63 -7.59 -2.61
C SER A 72 11.24 -8.87 -2.02
N GLN A 73 11.28 -8.98 -0.69
CA GLN A 73 11.69 -10.17 0.06
C GLN A 73 10.50 -11.09 0.39
N GLY A 74 9.35 -10.93 -0.27
CA GLY A 74 8.19 -11.80 -0.07
C GLY A 74 7.46 -11.59 1.25
N ARG A 75 7.72 -10.46 1.93
CA ARG A 75 7.06 -10.07 3.20
C ARG A 75 5.96 -9.02 2.98
N GLY A 76 5.39 -8.97 1.77
CA GLY A 76 4.17 -8.22 1.48
C GLY A 76 2.93 -9.01 1.87
N ALA A 77 1.77 -8.34 1.89
CA ALA A 77 0.51 -8.96 2.30
C ALA A 77 -0.33 -9.43 1.11
N ASP A 78 -0.30 -8.72 -0.02
CA ASP A 78 -1.29 -8.88 -1.08
C ASP A 78 -1.25 -10.26 -1.74
N ARG A 79 -0.07 -10.79 -2.09
CA ARG A 79 0.00 -12.15 -2.68
C ARG A 79 -0.28 -13.24 -1.67
N HIS A 80 0.02 -13.01 -0.39
CA HIS A 80 -0.33 -13.94 0.68
C HIS A 80 -1.86 -14.01 0.87
N LEU A 81 -2.53 -12.86 0.98
CA LEU A 81 -3.99 -12.79 1.09
C LEU A 81 -4.69 -13.35 -0.15
N LEU A 82 -4.15 -13.11 -1.35
CA LEU A 82 -4.62 -13.76 -2.57
C LEU A 82 -4.48 -15.29 -2.47
N GLY A 83 -3.32 -15.79 -2.03
CA GLY A 83 -3.09 -17.22 -1.84
C GLY A 83 -4.10 -17.86 -0.90
N LEU A 84 -4.33 -17.25 0.27
CA LEU A 84 -5.33 -17.69 1.24
C LEU A 84 -6.74 -17.71 0.64
N GLN A 85 -7.12 -16.67 -0.13
CA GLN A 85 -8.41 -16.62 -0.82
C GLN A 85 -8.55 -17.76 -1.85
N ARG A 86 -7.47 -18.12 -2.56
CA ARG A 86 -7.47 -19.23 -3.53
C ARG A 86 -7.48 -20.62 -2.90
N LEU A 87 -7.13 -20.73 -1.62
CA LEU A 87 -7.14 -22.00 -0.88
C LEU A 87 -8.52 -22.36 -0.30
N LEU A 88 -9.48 -21.42 -0.28
CA LEU A 88 -10.83 -21.70 0.17
C LEU A 88 -11.48 -22.80 -0.68
N ARG A 89 -12.04 -23.81 0.00
CA ARG A 89 -12.79 -24.90 -0.62
C ARG A 89 -14.24 -24.49 -0.89
N PRO A 90 -14.96 -25.22 -1.77
CA PRO A 90 -16.38 -24.98 -1.97
C PRO A 90 -17.16 -25.01 -0.65
N GLY A 91 -17.91 -23.94 -0.36
CA GLY A 91 -18.67 -23.78 0.88
C GLY A 91 -17.90 -23.14 2.04
N GLU A 92 -16.58 -22.98 1.95
CA GLU A 92 -15.80 -22.23 2.94
C GLU A 92 -15.89 -20.73 2.69
N ARG A 93 -15.92 -19.97 3.78
CA ARG A 93 -15.92 -18.51 3.78
C ARG A 93 -14.97 -18.00 4.85
N ALA A 94 -14.46 -16.79 4.63
CA ALA A 94 -13.69 -16.08 5.63
C ALA A 94 -14.16 -14.63 5.63
N ASP A 95 -14.62 -14.14 6.78
CA ASP A 95 -15.24 -12.81 6.92
C ASP A 95 -14.38 -11.70 6.32
N LEU A 96 -13.05 -11.80 6.44
CA LEU A 96 -12.10 -10.87 5.84
C LEU A 96 -12.29 -10.71 4.32
N PHE A 97 -12.56 -11.80 3.59
CA PHE A 97 -12.70 -11.75 2.13
C PHE A 97 -14.10 -11.34 1.68
N ASP A 98 -15.07 -11.36 2.58
CA ASP A 98 -16.43 -10.86 2.39
C ASP A 98 -16.57 -9.38 2.83
N ASP A 99 -15.56 -8.83 3.51
CA ASP A 99 -15.55 -7.46 4.03
C ASP A 99 -15.49 -6.44 2.87
N PRO A 100 -16.44 -5.47 2.80
CA PRO A 100 -16.41 -4.40 1.80
C PRO A 100 -15.10 -3.58 1.80
N MET A 101 -14.45 -3.44 2.97
CA MET A 101 -13.16 -2.76 3.11
C MET A 101 -12.04 -3.55 2.43
N PHE A 102 -12.07 -4.87 2.47
CA PHE A 102 -11.09 -5.70 1.76
C PHE A 102 -11.24 -5.53 0.24
N GLU A 103 -12.47 -5.49 -0.26
CA GLU A 103 -12.75 -5.24 -1.68
C GLU A 103 -12.30 -3.84 -2.11
N GLU A 104 -12.61 -2.80 -1.32
CA GLU A 104 -12.11 -1.45 -1.59
C GLU A 104 -10.58 -1.40 -1.57
N SER A 105 -9.93 -2.10 -0.63
CA SER A 105 -8.47 -2.13 -0.52
C SER A 105 -7.76 -2.74 -1.73
N ARG A 106 -8.48 -3.49 -2.57
CA ARG A 106 -7.98 -4.16 -3.77
C ARG A 106 -8.41 -3.45 -5.06
N THR A 107 -9.22 -2.39 -4.93
CA THR A 107 -9.67 -1.55 -6.04
C THR A 107 -8.75 -0.34 -6.17
N TRP A 108 -7.86 -0.40 -7.16
CA TRP A 108 -6.88 0.67 -7.44
C TRP A 108 -7.53 1.79 -8.26
N ARG A 109 -7.26 3.05 -7.91
CA ARG A 109 -7.84 4.24 -8.56
C ARG A 109 -6.78 5.18 -9.12
#